data_AF-A0A7S0F9C1-F1
#
_entry.id   AF-A0A7S0F9C1-F1
#
_cell.length_a   1.000
_cell.length_b   1.000
_cell.length_c   1.000
_cell.angle_alpha   90.00
_cell.angle_beta   90.00
_cell.angle_gamma   90.00
#
_symmetry.space_group_name_H-M   'P 1'
#
loop_
_entity.id
_entity.type
_entity.pdbx_description
1 polymer ?
#
loop_
_entity_poly.entity_id
_entity_poly.type
_entity_poly.pdbx_seq_one_letter_code
_entity_poly.pdbx_strand_id
1 'polypeptide(L)'
;AIYNVHIVESTFHEYFEDYRPLLKFVTVKVIVSFAFFQKGAFSMLKVLQSTLPVTAQRLSNRAPLLGDILNFSEAEFQLFYDSLMLYECVLICLLHWWGWSAYEDWYLDESVRDEGEEEQRPLLGPRQDGTAAA
;
A
#
# COMPACT_ATOMS: atom_id res chain seq x y z
N ALA A 1 10.57 3.96 16.18
CA ALA A 1 9.28 3.41 15.72
C ALA A 1 9.35 1.90 15.51
N ILE A 2 10.14 1.38 14.55
CA ILE A 2 10.22 -0.07 14.24
C ILE A 2 10.61 -0.91 15.46
N TYR A 3 11.62 -0.47 16.21
CA TYR A 3 12.06 -1.17 17.42
C TYR A 3 10.94 -1.29 18.46
N ASN A 4 10.13 -0.24 18.63
CA ASN A 4 9.01 -0.27 19.59
C ASN A 4 7.92 -1.25 19.14
N VAL A 5 7.61 -1.30 17.83
CA VAL A 5 6.65 -2.28 17.28
C VAL A 5 7.16 -3.70 17.46
N HIS A 6 8.44 -3.95 17.18
CA HIS A 6 9.07 -5.25 17.39
C HIS A 6 9.06 -5.67 18.87
N ILE A 7 9.38 -4.75 19.78
CA ILE A 7 9.34 -5.04 21.23
C ILE A 7 7.92 -5.38 21.67
N VAL A 8 6.91 -4.61 21.26
CA VAL A 8 5.50 -4.89 21.59
C VAL A 8 5.07 -6.25 21.03
N GLU A 9 5.37 -6.54 19.77
CA GLU A 9 5.05 -7.84 19.16
C GLU A 9 5.73 -9.00 19.89
N SER A 10 7.03 -8.88 20.21
CA SER A 10 7.75 -9.93 20.95
C SER A 10 7.25 -10.11 22.39
N THR A 11 6.73 -9.05 23.01
CA THR A 11 6.24 -9.08 24.40
C THR A 11 4.83 -9.64 24.50
N PHE A 12 4.00 -9.42 23.48
CA PHE A 12 2.58 -9.79 23.48
C PHE A 12 2.24 -10.84 22.42
N HIS A 13 3.23 -11.59 21.91
CA HIS A 13 3.06 -12.53 20.80
C HIS A 13 1.92 -13.52 21.03
N GLU A 14 1.75 -13.98 22.27
CA GLU A 14 0.70 -14.91 22.70
C GLU A 14 -0.72 -14.33 22.60
N TYR A 15 -0.88 -13.00 22.67
CA TYR A 15 -2.15 -12.30 22.48
C TYR A 15 -2.42 -11.91 21.02
N PHE A 16 -1.45 -12.15 20.12
CA PHE A 16 -1.48 -11.72 18.73
C PHE A 16 -1.24 -12.87 17.75
N GLU A 17 -1.56 -14.12 18.10
CA GLU A 17 -1.29 -15.27 17.21
C GLU A 17 -1.85 -15.08 15.78
N ASP A 18 -2.98 -14.38 15.64
CA ASP A 18 -3.59 -14.06 14.34
C ASP A 18 -3.30 -12.66 13.80
N TYR A 19 -2.81 -11.74 14.64
CA TYR A 19 -2.53 -10.36 14.22
C TYR A 19 -1.07 -10.22 13.79
N ARG A 20 -0.83 -9.89 12.51
CA ARG A 20 0.52 -9.69 11.93
C ARG A 20 0.87 -8.21 11.71
N PRO A 21 1.15 -7.43 12.78
CA PRO A 21 1.36 -5.99 12.69
C PRO A 21 2.61 -5.62 11.89
N LEU A 22 3.69 -6.41 11.99
CA LEU A 22 4.91 -6.16 11.21
C LEU A 22 4.65 -6.27 9.71
N LEU A 23 3.87 -7.24 9.27
CA LEU A 23 3.61 -7.46 7.85
C LEU A 23 2.78 -6.30 7.27
N LYS A 24 1.74 -5.86 7.98
CA LYS A 24 0.95 -4.67 7.62
C LYS A 24 1.82 -3.41 7.54
N PHE A 25 2.73 -3.23 8.49
CA PHE A 25 3.65 -2.10 8.52
C PHE A 25 4.69 -2.12 7.40
N VAL A 26 5.25 -3.30 7.10
CA VAL A 26 6.20 -3.49 5.99
C VAL A 26 5.51 -3.20 4.65
N THR A 27 4.27 -3.65 4.45
CA THR A 27 3.51 -3.36 3.22
C THR A 27 3.35 -1.85 3.00
N VAL A 28 2.95 -1.10 4.02
CA VAL A 28 2.83 0.37 3.92
C VAL A 28 4.18 1.01 3.60
N LYS A 29 5.26 0.55 4.22
CA LYS A 29 6.60 1.04 3.92
C LYS A 29 7.03 0.76 2.50
N VAL A 30 6.76 -0.43 1.99
CA VAL A 30 7.09 -0.82 0.61
C VAL A 30 6.35 0.06 -0.38
N ILE A 31 5.05 0.30 -0.17
CA ILE A 31 4.23 1.21 -1.00
C ILE A 31 4.83 2.62 -1.01
N VAL A 32 5.11 3.18 0.18
CA VAL A 32 5.67 4.52 0.30
C VAL A 32 7.05 4.59 -0.33
N SER A 33 7.90 3.59 -0.11
CA SER A 33 9.23 3.52 -0.70
C SER A 33 9.17 3.48 -2.23
N PHE A 34 8.29 2.70 -2.84
CA PHE A 34 8.17 2.66 -4.30
C PHE A 34 7.69 3.99 -4.89
N ALA A 35 6.66 4.60 -4.29
CA ALA A 35 6.13 5.89 -4.75
C ALA A 35 7.20 7.01 -4.77
N PHE A 36 8.11 7.02 -3.79
CA PHE A 36 9.22 7.98 -3.75
C PHE A 36 10.44 7.52 -4.56
N PHE A 37 10.70 6.21 -4.61
CA PHE A 37 11.86 5.64 -5.27
C PHE A 37 11.78 5.77 -6.79
N GLN A 38 10.59 5.62 -7.39
CA GLN A 38 10.43 5.74 -8.84
C GLN A 38 10.90 7.12 -9.34
N LYS A 39 10.30 8.21 -8.86
CA LYS A 39 10.70 9.56 -9.29
C LYS A 39 12.16 9.87 -9.00
N GLY A 40 12.67 9.45 -7.83
CA GLY A 40 14.06 9.64 -7.44
C GLY A 40 15.04 8.86 -8.31
N ALA A 41 14.78 7.57 -8.51
CA ALA A 41 15.59 6.68 -9.33
C ALA A 41 15.61 7.15 -10.78
N PHE A 42 14.47 7.59 -11.34
CA PHE A 42 14.42 8.09 -12.72
C PHE A 42 15.14 9.42 -12.90
N SER A 43 15.01 10.35 -11.96
CA SER A 43 15.78 11.59 -11.97
C SER A 43 17.29 11.31 -11.89
N MET A 44 17.67 10.39 -11.00
CA MET A 44 19.06 9.95 -10.86
C MET A 44 19.57 9.24 -12.12
N LEU A 45 18.76 8.39 -12.75
CA LEU A 45 19.14 7.67 -13.97
C LEU A 45 19.40 8.63 -15.14
N LYS A 46 18.55 9.65 -15.33
CA LYS A 46 18.74 10.68 -16.37
C LYS A 46 20.00 11.51 -16.14
N VAL A 47 20.25 11.91 -14.89
CA VAL A 47 21.48 12.64 -14.52
C VAL A 47 22.72 11.76 -14.72
N LEU A 48 22.63 10.49 -14.34
CA LEU A 48 23.72 9.53 -14.49
C LEU A 48 24.03 9.30 -15.97
N GLN A 49 23.01 9.16 -16.83
CA GLN A 49 23.14 9.02 -18.27
C GLN A 49 23.79 10.24 -18.94
N SER A 50 23.41 11.47 -18.56
CA SER A 50 24.00 12.68 -19.13
C SER A 50 25.45 12.92 -18.70
N THR A 51 25.86 12.34 -17.58
CA THR A 51 27.20 12.54 -17.00
C THR A 51 28.20 11.43 -17.36
N LEU A 52 27.79 10.34 -18.02
CA LEU A 52 28.64 9.16 -18.26
C LEU A 52 29.01 8.94 -19.74
N PRO A 53 30.11 9.54 -20.23
CA PRO A 53 30.54 9.33 -21.62
C PRO A 53 31.51 8.15 -21.86
N VAL A 54 32.03 7.44 -20.84
CA VAL A 54 33.06 6.37 -21.09
C VAL A 54 32.88 5.10 -20.25
N THR A 55 32.37 5.20 -19.02
CA THR A 55 32.25 4.04 -18.11
C THR A 55 31.03 3.17 -18.41
N ALA A 56 29.99 3.73 -19.03
CA ALA A 56 28.76 3.03 -19.40
C ALA A 56 29.03 1.87 -20.38
N GLN A 57 30.04 2.01 -21.24
CA GLN A 57 30.43 0.98 -22.22
C GLN A 57 30.92 -0.32 -21.54
N ARG A 58 31.54 -0.22 -20.36
CA ARG A 58 31.97 -1.41 -19.58
C ARG A 58 30.82 -2.05 -18.81
N LEU A 59 29.87 -1.23 -18.33
CA LEU A 59 28.72 -1.71 -17.57
C LEU A 59 27.67 -2.38 -18.49
N SER A 60 27.45 -1.82 -19.68
CA SER A 60 26.59 -2.40 -20.73
C SER A 60 26.98 -3.85 -21.06
N ASN A 61 28.28 -4.14 -21.17
CA ASN A 61 28.77 -5.49 -21.44
C ASN A 61 28.52 -6.52 -20.31
N ARG A 62 28.17 -6.07 -19.09
CA ARG A 62 27.84 -6.97 -17.97
C ARG A 62 26.35 -7.19 -17.78
N ALA A 63 25.52 -6.28 -18.26
CA ALA A 63 24.08 -6.34 -18.08
C ALA A 63 23.39 -5.87 -19.36
N PRO A 64 23.20 -6.75 -20.35
CA PRO A 64 22.58 -6.39 -21.63
C PRO A 64 21.19 -5.76 -21.43
N LEU A 65 20.42 -6.28 -20.46
CA LEU A 65 19.11 -5.72 -20.10
C LEU A 65 19.16 -4.27 -19.62
N LEU A 66 20.19 -3.88 -18.85
CA LEU A 66 20.34 -2.49 -18.41
C LEU A 66 20.79 -1.59 -19.56
N GLY A 67 21.61 -2.10 -20.47
CA GLY A 67 22.01 -1.39 -21.68
C GLY A 67 20.82 -1.05 -22.57
N ASP A 68 19.92 -2.01 -22.77
CA ASP A 68 18.73 -1.83 -23.60
C ASP A 68 17.76 -0.79 -22.98
N ILE A 69 17.52 -0.86 -21.66
CA ILE A 69 16.67 0.12 -20.94
C ILE A 69 17.24 1.54 -21.03
N LEU A 70 18.56 1.69 -20.95
CA LEU A 70 19.22 2.99 -21.06
C LEU A 70 19.18 3.58 -22.47
N ASN A 71 18.95 2.74 -23.48
CA ASN A 71 18.89 3.14 -24.88
C ASN A 71 17.46 3.34 -25.41
N PHE A 72 16.46 3.29 -24.52
CA PHE A 72 15.07 3.58 -24.86
C PHE A 72 14.90 5.03 -25.31
N SER A 73 14.10 5.22 -26.37
CA SER A 73 13.55 6.53 -26.71
C SER A 73 12.65 7.04 -25.58
N GLU A 74 12.38 8.35 -25.55
CA GLU A 74 11.55 8.96 -24.50
C GLU A 74 10.15 8.32 -24.41
N ALA A 75 9.56 7.98 -25.57
CA ALA A 75 8.26 7.32 -25.62
C ALA A 75 8.31 5.87 -25.10
N GLU A 76 9.32 5.09 -25.51
CA GLU A 76 9.51 3.72 -25.01
C GLU A 76 9.77 3.70 -23.51
N PHE A 77 10.55 4.67 -23.02
CA PHE A 77 10.81 4.84 -21.60
C PHE A 77 9.55 5.18 -20.82
N GLN A 78 8.67 6.02 -21.38
CA GLN A 78 7.38 6.35 -20.76
C GLN A 78 6.45 5.14 -20.70
N LEU A 79 6.38 4.34 -21.76
CA LEU A 79 5.63 3.08 -21.75
C LEU A 79 6.21 2.06 -20.75
N PHE A 80 7.54 1.97 -20.66
CA PHE A 80 8.21 1.13 -19.68
C PHE A 80 7.88 1.60 -18.25
N TYR A 81 7.92 2.91 -17.99
CA TYR A 81 7.51 3.50 -16.72
C TYR A 81 6.07 3.15 -16.35
N ASP A 82 5.14 3.34 -17.29
CA ASP A 82 3.72 3.02 -17.09
C ASP A 82 3.53 1.52 -16.78
N SER A 83 4.29 0.65 -17.44
CA SER A 83 4.28 -0.78 -17.16
C SER A 83 4.79 -1.12 -15.75
N LEU A 84 5.84 -0.45 -15.27
CA LEU A 84 6.36 -0.63 -13.91
C LEU A 84 5.34 -0.19 -12.86
N MET A 85 4.61 0.91 -13.11
CA MET A 85 3.51 1.34 -12.24
C MET A 85 2.42 0.28 -12.15
N LEU A 86 2.05 -0.37 -13.26
CA LEU A 86 1.07 -1.44 -13.26
C LEU A 86 1.55 -2.66 -12.45
N TYR A 87 2.80 -3.08 -12.62
CA TYR A 87 3.37 -4.18 -11.84
C TYR A 87 3.44 -3.85 -10.34
N GLU A 88 3.75 -2.61 -9.99
CA GLU A 88 3.71 -2.15 -8.60
C GLU A 88 2.28 -2.25 -8.05
N CYS A 89 1.28 -1.73 -8.74
CA CYS A 89 -0.12 -1.86 -8.32
C CYS A 89 -0.53 -3.31 -8.09
N VAL A 90 -0.14 -4.23 -8.98
CA VAL A 90 -0.41 -5.67 -8.80
C VAL A 90 0.30 -6.20 -7.56
N LEU A 91 1.58 -5.85 -7.35
CA LEU A 91 2.34 -6.27 -6.18
C LEU A 91 1.72 -5.72 -4.88
N ILE A 92 1.23 -4.49 -4.88
CA ILE A 92 0.50 -3.89 -3.76
C ILE A 92 -0.79 -4.66 -3.48
N CYS A 93 -1.57 -5.00 -4.51
CA CYS A 93 -2.77 -5.82 -4.36
C CYS A 93 -2.45 -7.20 -3.75
N LEU A 94 -1.36 -7.84 -4.20
CA LEU A 94 -0.91 -9.13 -3.65
C LEU A 94 -0.44 -9.01 -2.19
N LEU A 95 0.33 -7.97 -1.86
CA LEU A 95 0.75 -7.70 -0.48
C LEU A 95 -0.44 -7.35 0.42
N HIS A 96 -1.43 -6.64 -0.11
CA HIS A 96 -2.64 -6.30 0.60
C HIS A 96 -3.48 -7.55 0.87
N TRP A 97 -3.70 -8.37 -0.16
CA TRP A 97 -4.36 -9.68 -0.01
C TRP A 97 -3.68 -10.57 1.03
N TRP A 98 -2.34 -10.58 1.04
CA TRP A 98 -1.59 -11.41 1.98
C TRP A 98 -1.55 -10.84 3.41
N GLY A 99 -1.51 -9.50 3.54
CA GLY A 99 -1.39 -8.84 4.84
C GLY A 99 -2.71 -8.48 5.52
N TRP A 100 -3.82 -8.53 4.79
CA TRP A 100 -5.15 -8.18 5.29
C TRP A 100 -6.10 -9.32 4.93
N SER A 101 -6.22 -10.28 5.85
CA SER A 101 -7.18 -11.36 5.70
C SER A 101 -8.60 -10.82 5.83
N ALA A 102 -9.51 -11.27 4.96
CA ALA A 102 -10.93 -10.95 5.09
C ALA A 102 -11.60 -11.62 6.30
N TYR A 103 -10.88 -12.49 7.01
CA TYR A 103 -11.36 -13.25 8.16
C TYR A 103 -10.87 -12.71 9.50
N GLU A 104 -10.34 -11.47 9.57
CA GLU A 104 -9.93 -10.92 10.87
C GLU A 104 -11.14 -10.60 11.75
N ASP A 105 -11.04 -10.95 13.04
CA ASP A 105 -12.17 -10.93 13.99
C ASP A 105 -12.82 -9.55 14.16
N TRP A 106 -12.08 -8.47 13.95
CA TRP A 106 -12.61 -7.11 14.04
C TRP A 106 -13.59 -6.77 12.90
N TYR A 107 -13.59 -7.51 11.78
CA TYR A 107 -14.66 -7.43 10.78
C TYR A 107 -15.96 -8.10 11.24
N LEU A 108 -15.87 -9.06 12.15
CA LEU A 108 -17.02 -9.81 12.66
C LEU A 108 -17.66 -9.13 13.88
N ASP A 109 -16.88 -8.36 14.66
CA ASP A 109 -17.33 -7.70 15.89
C ASP A 109 -18.37 -6.58 15.64
N GLU A 110 -18.39 -5.96 14.45
CA GLU A 110 -19.40 -4.96 14.10
C GLU A 110 -20.79 -5.56 13.85
N SER A 111 -20.87 -6.80 13.35
CA SER A 111 -22.17 -7.46 13.09
C SER A 111 -22.95 -7.81 14.35
N VAL A 112 -22.27 -7.90 15.50
CA VAL A 112 -22.90 -8.18 16.80
C VAL A 112 -23.35 -6.90 17.50
N ARG A 113 -22.85 -5.73 17.07
CA ARG A 113 -23.07 -4.47 17.77
C ARG A 113 -24.30 -3.68 17.33
N ASP A 114 -24.92 -3.97 16.18
CA ASP A 114 -26.00 -3.09 15.69
C ASP A 114 -27.14 -3.70 14.84
N GLU A 115 -27.28 -5.03 14.73
CA GLU A 115 -28.37 -5.60 13.89
C GLU A 115 -29.74 -5.75 14.58
N GLY A 116 -29.90 -5.23 15.80
CA GLY A 116 -31.16 -5.37 16.54
C GLY A 116 -32.08 -4.15 16.52
N GLU A 117 -31.55 -2.94 16.78
CA GLU A 117 -32.42 -1.89 17.34
C GLU A 117 -32.26 -0.48 16.75
N GLU A 118 -31.21 -0.16 15.97
CA GLU A 118 -31.03 1.20 15.46
C GLU A 118 -31.45 1.38 13.99
N GLU A 119 -31.24 0.40 13.12
CA GLU A 119 -31.60 0.54 11.69
C GLU A 119 -33.12 0.46 11.42
N GLN A 120 -33.91 -0.08 12.35
CA GLN A 120 -35.38 -0.10 12.27
C GLN A 120 -36.05 1.14 12.89
N ARG A 121 -35.29 2.08 13.47
CA ARG A 121 -35.89 3.29 14.04
C ARG A 121 -36.24 4.25 12.90
N PRO A 122 -37.52 4.60 12.70
CA PRO A 122 -37.87 5.61 11.72
C PRO A 122 -37.13 6.92 12.06
N LEU A 123 -36.38 7.46 11.09
CA LEU A 123 -35.62 8.73 11.20
C LEU A 123 -36.48 9.91 11.68
N LEU A 124 -37.80 9.79 11.47
CA LEU A 124 -38.80 10.63 12.07
C LEU A 124 -39.36 9.88 13.27
N GLY A 125 -38.83 10.16 14.47
CA GLY A 125 -39.48 9.75 15.71
C GLY A 125 -40.96 10.17 15.70
N PRO A 126 -41.84 9.48 16.45
CA PRO A 126 -43.27 9.77 16.45
C PRO A 126 -43.49 11.27 16.66
N ARG A 127 -44.10 11.90 15.65
CA ARG A 127 -44.45 13.31 15.66
C ARG A 127 -45.22 13.57 16.96
N GLN A 128 -44.64 14.35 17.88
CA GLN A 128 -45.35 14.86 19.04
C GLN A 128 -46.36 15.89 18.55
N ASP A 129 -47.48 15.42 18.01
CA ASP A 129 -48.65 16.26 17.81
C ASP A 129 -49.17 16.56 19.21
N GLY A 130 -48.80 17.74 19.71
CA GLY A 130 -49.21 18.25 21.00
C GLY A 130 -50.72 18.27 21.08
N THR A 131 -51.29 17.29 21.79
CA THR A 131 -52.66 17.35 22.28
C THR A 131 -52.72 18.41 23.38
N ALA A 132 -52.76 19.67 22.96
CA ALA A 132 -53.28 20.74 23.79
C ALA A 132 -54.79 20.49 23.95
N ALA A 133 -55.15 19.77 25.02
CA ALA A 133 -56.51 19.66 25.47
C ALA A 133 -56.64 20.33 26.84
N ALA A 134 -57.14 21.57 26.75
CA ALA A 134 -57.89 22.38 27.73
C ALA A 134 -57.30 22.64 29.13
#